data_AF-A0A6J5BZ59-F1
#
_entry.id   AF-A0A6J5BZ59-F1
#
_cell.length_a   1.000
_cell.length_b   1.000
_cell.length_c   1.000
_cell.angle_alpha   90.00
_cell.angle_beta   90.00
_cell.angle_gamma   90.00
#
_symmetry.space_group_name_H-M   'P 1'
#
loop_
_entity.id
_entity.type
_entity.pdbx_description
1 polymer ?
#
loop_
_entity_poly.entity_id
_entity_poly.type
_entity_poly.pdbx_seq_one_letter_code
_entity_poly.pdbx_strand_id
1 'polypeptide(L)'
;MRKIRIAQIIGALFPAIGPGQIPNIPDNGTVPDQIGLINAIMGINPLQEAIYNADAATASKTLSGAEMSGAAQVFLAFTGTFGAGGALTLPTVANLIASLPSVVQANPVGITWQLRVINVATTQTLTMTTNTGWTLAGTMTVSTTTFRDFVVTITSATTASLQAVGSGNA
;
A
#
# COMPACT_ATOMS: atom_id res chain seq x y z
N MET A 1 -42.81 -19.09 44.50
CA MET A 1 -43.14 -18.02 43.52
C MET A 1 -42.01 -17.00 43.31
N ARG A 2 -41.34 -16.50 44.35
CA ARG A 2 -40.25 -15.49 44.24
C ARG A 2 -39.02 -15.95 43.40
N LYS A 3 -38.62 -17.22 43.52
CA LYS A 3 -37.47 -17.79 42.78
C LYS A 3 -37.71 -17.92 41.27
N ILE A 4 -38.94 -18.19 40.85
CA ILE A 4 -39.32 -18.31 39.42
C ILE A 4 -39.30 -16.94 38.75
N ARG A 5 -39.78 -15.88 39.44
CA ARG A 5 -39.75 -14.52 38.89
C ARG A 5 -38.31 -13.98 38.75
N ILE A 6 -37.42 -14.30 39.68
CA ILE A 6 -36.00 -13.90 39.59
C ILE A 6 -35.32 -14.59 38.40
N ALA A 7 -35.58 -15.88 38.18
CA ALA A 7 -35.04 -16.60 37.02
C ALA A 7 -35.57 -16.05 35.68
N GLN A 8 -36.84 -15.66 35.63
CA GLN A 8 -37.43 -15.03 34.43
C GLN A 8 -36.84 -13.64 34.14
N ILE A 9 -36.56 -12.84 35.17
CA ILE A 9 -35.93 -11.52 35.00
C ILE A 9 -34.47 -11.67 34.53
N ILE A 10 -33.71 -12.61 35.10
CA ILE A 10 -32.33 -12.88 34.67
C ILE A 10 -32.29 -13.44 33.23
N GLY A 11 -33.23 -14.33 32.87
CA GLY A 11 -33.34 -14.85 31.51
C GLY A 11 -33.80 -13.82 30.48
N ALA A 12 -34.55 -12.79 30.90
CA ALA A 12 -34.90 -11.65 30.04
C ALA A 12 -33.74 -10.66 29.87
N LEU A 13 -32.90 -10.50 30.90
CA LEU A 13 -31.72 -9.62 30.86
C LEU A 13 -30.53 -10.27 30.13
N PHE A 14 -30.43 -11.60 30.14
CA PHE A 14 -29.33 -12.36 29.52
C PHE A 14 -29.87 -13.58 28.77
N PRO A 15 -30.48 -13.38 27.58
CA PRO A 15 -31.22 -14.44 26.87
C PRO A 15 -30.35 -15.61 26.34
N ALA A 16 -29.03 -15.59 26.53
CA ALA A 16 -28.08 -16.48 25.86
C ALA A 16 -27.09 -17.21 26.79
N ILE A 17 -27.47 -17.54 28.02
CA ILE A 17 -26.65 -18.40 28.90
C ILE A 17 -27.43 -19.63 29.36
N GLY A 18 -27.71 -20.51 28.39
CA GLY A 18 -28.02 -21.92 28.66
C GLY A 18 -26.74 -22.76 28.81
N PRO A 19 -26.79 -23.89 29.54
CA PRO A 19 -25.63 -24.78 29.66
C PRO A 19 -25.22 -25.29 28.27
N GLY A 20 -23.97 -25.01 27.88
CA GLY A 20 -23.40 -25.40 26.58
C GLY A 20 -23.39 -24.29 25.51
N GLN A 21 -23.86 -23.07 25.81
CA GLN A 21 -23.71 -21.93 24.90
C GLN A 21 -22.54 -21.03 25.33
N ILE A 22 -21.67 -20.71 24.38
CA ILE A 22 -20.58 -19.74 24.57
C ILE A 22 -21.25 -18.36 24.76
N PRO A 23 -20.95 -17.62 25.85
CA PRO A 23 -21.51 -16.29 26.05
C PRO A 23 -21.14 -15.38 24.88
N ASN A 24 -22.12 -14.98 24.07
CA ASN A 24 -21.95 -13.92 23.11
C ASN A 24 -22.23 -12.60 23.84
N ILE A 25 -21.18 -11.94 24.31
CA ILE A 25 -21.26 -10.59 24.85
C ILE A 25 -21.42 -9.66 23.64
N PRO A 26 -22.58 -9.01 23.44
CA PRO A 26 -22.71 -8.03 22.38
C PRO A 26 -21.80 -6.87 22.77
N ASP A 27 -20.73 -6.66 21.99
CA ASP A 27 -19.81 -5.54 22.20
C ASP A 27 -20.58 -4.24 21.99
N ASN A 28 -20.89 -3.55 23.09
CA ASN A 28 -21.76 -2.38 23.11
C ASN A 28 -20.97 -1.08 22.85
N GLY A 29 -19.93 -1.17 22.00
CA GLY A 29 -19.21 -0.06 21.40
C GLY A 29 -18.28 0.70 22.34
N THR A 30 -17.03 0.24 22.49
CA THR A 30 -15.80 1.07 22.56
C THR A 30 -14.56 0.30 23.06
N VAL A 31 -14.27 -0.87 22.51
CA VAL A 31 -12.88 -1.06 22.07
C VAL A 31 -12.85 -0.59 20.62
N PRO A 32 -11.86 0.20 20.18
CA PRO A 32 -11.64 0.37 18.75
C PRO A 32 -11.61 -1.05 18.21
N ASP A 33 -12.63 -1.36 17.40
CA ASP A 33 -12.87 -2.63 16.75
C ASP A 33 -11.52 -3.31 16.58
N GLN A 34 -11.31 -4.46 17.23
CA GLN A 34 -10.01 -5.14 17.17
C GLN A 34 -9.59 -5.32 15.71
N ILE A 35 -10.54 -5.48 14.79
CA ILE A 35 -10.36 -5.50 13.33
C ILE A 35 -9.96 -4.13 12.80
N GLY A 36 -10.54 -3.02 13.26
CA GLY A 36 -10.17 -1.64 12.92
C GLY A 36 -8.79 -1.22 13.43
N LEU A 37 -8.41 -1.66 14.64
CA LEU A 37 -7.07 -1.44 15.19
C LEU A 37 -6.04 -2.36 14.51
N ILE A 38 -6.39 -3.63 14.25
CA ILE A 38 -5.60 -4.53 13.40
C ILE A 38 -5.48 -3.96 11.99
N ASN A 39 -6.53 -3.42 11.40
CA ASN A 39 -6.54 -2.84 10.05
C ASN A 39 -5.72 -1.54 10.00
N ALA A 40 -5.76 -0.72 11.05
CA ALA A 40 -4.92 0.46 11.19
C ALA A 40 -3.43 0.09 11.36
N ILE A 41 -3.14 -1.00 12.06
CA ILE A 41 -1.79 -1.57 12.18
C ILE A 41 -1.36 -2.24 10.86
N MET A 42 -2.28 -2.84 10.09
CA MET A 42 -2.01 -3.63 8.87
C MET A 42 -2.02 -2.82 7.56
N GLY A 43 -2.43 -1.54 7.57
CA GLY A 43 -2.58 -0.72 6.36
C GLY A 43 -1.31 -0.64 5.52
N ILE A 44 -0.17 -0.45 6.18
CA ILE A 44 1.12 -0.87 5.68
C ILE A 44 1.50 -2.00 6.61
N ASN A 45 1.62 -3.24 6.14
CA ASN A 45 2.07 -4.32 7.00
C ASN A 45 3.42 -3.89 7.63
N PRO A 46 3.48 -3.55 8.92
CA PRO A 46 4.70 -3.06 9.54
C PRO A 46 5.71 -4.20 9.70
N LEU A 47 5.29 -5.45 9.42
CA LEU A 47 6.15 -6.63 9.35
C LEU A 47 6.81 -6.78 7.97
N GLN A 48 6.30 -6.11 6.92
CA GLN A 48 6.91 -6.10 5.60
C GLN A 48 7.50 -4.72 5.33
N GLU A 49 8.63 -4.47 5.99
CA GLU A 49 9.41 -3.24 5.88
C GLU A 49 9.82 -2.96 4.43
N ALA A 50 10.24 -4.01 3.72
CA ALA A 50 10.81 -3.92 2.39
C ALA A 50 10.25 -4.98 1.42
N ILE A 51 10.10 -4.58 0.16
CA ILE A 51 9.87 -5.48 -0.98
C ILE A 51 10.91 -5.20 -2.04
N TYR A 52 11.46 -6.26 -2.65
CA TYR A 52 12.31 -6.18 -3.83
C TYR A 52 11.60 -6.79 -5.04
N ASN A 53 11.35 -5.95 -6.04
CA ASN A 53 10.77 -6.32 -7.33
C ASN A 53 11.87 -6.22 -8.39
N ALA A 54 12.00 -7.26 -9.22
CA ALA A 54 12.88 -7.26 -10.36
C ALA A 54 12.06 -7.29 -11.65
N ASP A 55 12.38 -6.39 -12.58
CA ASP A 55 11.75 -6.27 -13.87
C ASP A 55 12.80 -6.41 -14.98
N ALA A 56 12.55 -7.31 -15.92
CA ALA A 56 13.45 -7.60 -17.03
C ALA A 56 13.02 -6.93 -18.35
N ALA A 57 12.10 -5.96 -18.29
CA ALA A 57 11.65 -5.22 -19.45
C ALA A 57 12.82 -4.59 -20.24
N THR A 58 12.76 -4.69 -21.56
CA THR A 58 13.78 -4.18 -22.50
C THR A 58 13.28 -3.00 -23.34
N ALA A 59 12.05 -2.54 -23.08
CA ALA A 59 11.41 -1.44 -23.78
C ALA A 59 10.52 -0.65 -22.82
N SER A 60 10.14 0.57 -23.22
CA SER A 60 9.22 1.41 -22.48
C SER A 60 7.96 0.64 -22.07
N LYS A 61 7.55 0.78 -20.81
CA LYS A 61 6.39 0.08 -20.26
C LYS A 61 5.62 0.95 -19.30
N THR A 62 4.36 0.59 -19.10
CA THR A 62 3.60 1.09 -17.96
C THR A 62 3.86 0.17 -16.77
N LEU A 63 4.20 0.76 -15.62
CA LEU A 63 4.36 0.05 -14.35
C LEU A 63 2.99 -0.39 -13.83
N SER A 64 2.96 -1.55 -13.20
CA SER A 64 1.83 -1.99 -12.39
C SER A 64 1.88 -1.33 -11.01
N GLY A 65 0.73 -1.22 -10.35
CA GLY A 65 0.67 -0.71 -8.98
C GLY A 65 1.44 -1.60 -7.98
N ALA A 66 1.47 -2.91 -8.23
CA ALA A 66 2.19 -3.87 -7.40
C ALA A 66 3.72 -3.74 -7.51
N GLU A 67 4.25 -3.29 -8.66
CA GLU A 67 5.68 -3.00 -8.81
C GLU A 67 6.12 -1.80 -7.97
N MET A 68 5.18 -0.93 -7.57
CA MET A 68 5.44 0.33 -6.89
C MET A 68 4.96 0.39 -5.45
N SER A 69 4.23 -0.60 -4.95
CA SER A 69 3.57 -0.55 -3.63
C SER A 69 3.60 -1.89 -2.92
N GLY A 70 3.01 -1.95 -1.71
CA GLY A 70 2.90 -3.17 -0.90
C GLY A 70 3.84 -3.23 0.32
N ALA A 71 4.77 -2.28 0.46
CA ALA A 71 5.67 -2.14 1.62
C ALA A 71 6.00 -0.67 1.88
N ALA A 72 6.59 -0.39 3.06
CA ALA A 72 7.07 0.95 3.39
C ALA A 72 8.27 1.38 2.51
N GLN A 73 9.12 0.42 2.15
CA GLN A 73 10.21 0.58 1.20
C GLN A 73 10.03 -0.40 0.03
N VAL A 74 9.86 0.15 -1.17
CA VAL A 74 9.74 -0.64 -2.40
C VAL A 74 10.98 -0.45 -3.23
N PHE A 75 11.70 -1.52 -3.50
CA PHE A 75 12.87 -1.54 -4.38
C PHE A 75 12.46 -2.14 -5.72
N LEU A 76 12.52 -1.37 -6.79
CA LEU A 76 12.21 -1.80 -8.14
C LEU A 76 13.48 -1.77 -9.00
N ALA A 77 14.03 -2.94 -9.29
CA ALA A 77 15.24 -3.09 -10.08
C ALA A 77 14.94 -3.45 -11.54
N PHE A 78 15.34 -2.59 -12.46
CA PHE A 78 15.30 -2.85 -13.89
C PHE A 78 16.58 -3.55 -14.32
N THR A 79 16.45 -4.85 -14.55
CA THR A 79 17.53 -5.77 -14.93
C THR A 79 17.67 -5.96 -16.43
N GLY A 80 16.62 -5.63 -17.19
CA GLY A 80 16.65 -5.62 -18.65
C GLY A 80 17.43 -4.44 -19.21
N THR A 81 18.05 -4.63 -20.37
CA THR A 81 18.68 -3.52 -21.12
C THR A 81 17.62 -2.85 -21.98
N PHE A 82 17.26 -1.61 -21.63
CA PHE A 82 16.30 -0.82 -22.41
C PHE A 82 16.87 -0.38 -23.76
N GLY A 83 16.02 -0.36 -24.78
CA GLY A 83 16.25 0.41 -26.00
C GLY A 83 16.37 1.91 -25.73
N ALA A 84 16.90 2.67 -26.70
CA ALA A 84 17.10 4.12 -26.55
C ALA A 84 15.78 4.84 -26.17
N GLY A 85 15.84 5.72 -25.15
CA GLY A 85 14.68 6.49 -24.70
C GLY A 85 13.67 5.72 -23.84
N GLY A 86 14.13 4.76 -23.03
CA GLY A 86 13.29 3.96 -22.14
C GLY A 86 12.45 4.79 -21.17
N ALA A 87 11.13 4.76 -21.37
CA ALA A 87 10.15 5.43 -20.52
C ALA A 87 9.42 4.42 -19.62
N LEU A 88 9.42 4.70 -18.33
CA LEU A 88 8.60 4.00 -17.34
C LEU A 88 7.39 4.87 -17.05
N THR A 89 6.26 4.50 -17.61
CA THR A 89 5.00 5.21 -17.38
C THR A 89 4.38 4.70 -16.08
N LEU A 90 4.06 5.61 -15.17
CA LEU A 90 3.37 5.27 -13.92
C LEU A 90 2.02 4.58 -14.20
N PRO A 91 1.51 3.72 -13.30
CA PRO A 91 0.12 3.25 -13.40
C PRO A 91 -0.83 4.45 -13.30
N THR A 92 -2.10 4.32 -13.68
CA THR A 92 -3.09 5.32 -13.23
C THR A 92 -3.18 5.29 -11.71
N VAL A 93 -3.52 6.41 -11.06
CA VAL A 93 -3.68 6.43 -9.58
C VAL A 93 -4.78 5.46 -9.13
N ALA A 94 -5.83 5.27 -9.92
CA ALA A 94 -6.85 4.26 -9.65
C ALA A 94 -6.26 2.84 -9.62
N ASN A 95 -5.40 2.49 -10.58
CA ASN A 95 -4.74 1.18 -10.62
C ASN A 95 -3.72 1.03 -9.48
N LEU A 96 -3.07 2.13 -9.06
CA LEU A 96 -2.21 2.12 -7.87
C LEU A 96 -3.03 1.81 -6.62
N ILE A 97 -4.11 2.56 -6.38
CA ILE A 97 -4.97 2.36 -5.21
C ILE A 97 -5.52 0.93 -5.20
N ALA A 98 -5.99 0.42 -6.34
CA ALA A 98 -6.49 -0.95 -6.46
C ALA A 98 -5.44 -2.03 -6.12
N SER A 99 -4.14 -1.72 -6.24
CA SER A 99 -3.05 -2.65 -5.88
C SER A 99 -2.67 -2.62 -4.41
N LEU A 100 -3.14 -1.63 -3.65
CA LEU A 100 -2.89 -1.54 -2.21
C LEU A 100 -3.72 -2.59 -1.45
N PRO A 101 -3.30 -2.97 -0.23
CA PRO A 101 -4.12 -3.81 0.64
C PRO A 101 -5.54 -3.26 0.77
N SER A 102 -6.55 -4.13 0.76
CA SER A 102 -7.98 -3.72 0.79
C SER A 102 -8.32 -2.77 1.96
N VAL A 103 -7.61 -2.91 3.07
CA VAL A 103 -7.73 -2.06 4.26
C VAL A 103 -7.30 -0.60 4.01
N VAL A 104 -6.34 -0.39 3.12
CA VAL A 104 -5.87 0.93 2.69
C VAL A 104 -6.79 1.53 1.63
N GLN A 105 -7.37 0.70 0.77
CA GLN A 105 -8.24 1.18 -0.30
C GLN A 105 -9.44 1.98 0.22
N ALA A 106 -9.91 1.70 1.45
CA ALA A 106 -11.02 2.41 2.07
C ALA A 106 -10.68 3.87 2.45
N ASN A 107 -9.40 4.16 2.76
CA ASN A 107 -8.95 5.51 3.07
C ASN A 107 -7.48 5.72 2.61
N PRO A 108 -7.25 5.84 1.30
CA PRO A 108 -5.89 5.81 0.75
C PRO A 108 -5.16 7.15 0.88
N VAL A 109 -5.88 8.23 1.23
CA VAL A 109 -5.35 9.60 1.22
C VAL A 109 -4.38 9.83 2.39
N GLY A 110 -3.26 10.47 2.10
CA GLY A 110 -2.22 10.79 3.08
C GLY A 110 -1.19 9.67 3.29
N ILE A 111 -1.38 8.52 2.64
CA ILE A 111 -0.43 7.42 2.72
C ILE A 111 0.81 7.75 1.90
N THR A 112 1.97 7.50 2.51
CA THR A 112 3.28 7.75 1.93
C THR A 112 4.18 6.53 2.07
N TRP A 113 5.02 6.30 1.07
CA TRP A 113 6.05 5.26 1.10
C TRP A 113 7.23 5.62 0.20
N GLN A 114 8.35 4.94 0.41
CA GLN A 114 9.53 5.10 -0.43
C GLN A 114 9.49 4.12 -1.59
N LEU A 115 9.75 4.62 -2.79
CA LEU A 115 10.02 3.83 -3.98
C LEU A 115 11.46 4.12 -4.43
N ARG A 116 12.32 3.11 -4.38
CA ARG A 116 13.64 3.14 -5.02
C ARG A 116 13.54 2.49 -6.40
N VAL A 117 13.88 3.23 -7.44
CA VAL A 117 14.05 2.68 -8.79
C VAL A 117 15.54 2.51 -9.04
N ILE A 118 15.96 1.28 -9.34
CA ILE A 118 17.34 0.89 -9.60
C ILE A 118 17.49 0.59 -11.08
N ASN A 119 18.39 1.30 -11.74
CA ASN A 119 18.74 1.05 -13.13
C ASN A 119 20.10 0.35 -13.17
N VAL A 120 20.09 -0.98 -13.38
CA VAL A 120 21.34 -1.73 -13.52
C VAL A 120 21.85 -1.76 -14.97
N ALA A 121 21.13 -1.16 -15.91
CA ALA A 121 21.59 -1.05 -17.28
C ALA A 121 22.82 -0.12 -17.36
N THR A 122 23.75 -0.46 -18.26
CA THR A 122 25.00 0.29 -18.46
C THR A 122 24.92 1.30 -19.61
N THR A 123 23.88 1.20 -20.44
CA THR A 123 23.81 1.93 -21.71
C THR A 123 22.75 3.01 -21.77
N GLN A 124 21.70 2.95 -20.95
CA GLN A 124 20.58 3.90 -21.04
C GLN A 124 20.01 4.35 -19.70
N THR A 125 19.62 5.63 -19.69
CA THR A 125 18.89 6.28 -18.60
C THR A 125 17.40 5.95 -18.69
N LEU A 126 16.78 5.57 -17.57
CA LEU A 126 15.34 5.39 -17.47
C LEU A 126 14.67 6.72 -17.17
N THR A 127 13.52 6.99 -17.77
CA THR A 127 12.74 8.20 -17.46
C THR A 127 11.36 7.82 -16.93
N MET A 128 11.07 8.24 -15.70
CA MET A 128 9.73 8.16 -15.12
C MET A 128 8.81 9.16 -15.83
N THR A 129 7.65 8.69 -16.29
CA THR A 129 6.63 9.49 -16.98
C THR A 129 5.27 9.29 -16.34
N THR A 130 4.39 10.29 -16.40
CA THR A 130 3.07 10.19 -15.78
C THR A 130 2.06 9.46 -16.62
N ASN A 131 1.11 8.85 -15.92
CA ASN A 131 -0.22 8.57 -16.43
C ASN A 131 -1.23 9.45 -15.66
N THR A 132 -2.52 9.19 -15.81
CA THR A 132 -3.59 9.98 -15.17
C THR A 132 -3.47 10.01 -13.64
N GLY A 133 -3.59 11.22 -13.08
CA GLY A 133 -3.67 11.46 -11.63
C GLY A 133 -2.34 11.81 -10.95
N TRP A 134 -1.23 11.88 -11.69
CA TRP A 134 0.10 12.11 -11.11
C TRP A 134 0.59 13.55 -11.20
N THR A 135 1.19 13.99 -10.10
CA THR A 135 2.04 15.19 -10.06
C THR A 135 3.49 14.76 -9.82
N LEU A 136 4.40 15.10 -10.74
CA LEU A 136 5.83 14.81 -10.59
C LEU A 136 6.57 16.02 -10.03
N ALA A 137 7.47 15.78 -9.08
CA ALA A 137 8.34 16.81 -8.51
C ALA A 137 9.80 16.34 -8.46
N GLY A 138 10.71 17.17 -8.97
CA GLY A 138 12.15 16.88 -9.01
C GLY A 138 12.57 16.08 -10.24
N THR A 139 13.75 15.47 -10.17
CA THR A 139 14.37 14.75 -11.31
C THR A 139 13.72 13.38 -11.51
N MET A 140 13.19 13.13 -12.71
CA MET A 140 12.48 11.89 -13.06
C MET A 140 13.35 10.88 -13.82
N THR A 141 14.62 11.19 -14.04
CA THR A 141 15.55 10.34 -14.75
C THR A 141 16.41 9.51 -13.79
N VAL A 142 16.59 8.23 -14.07
CA VAL A 142 17.47 7.31 -13.35
C VAL A 142 18.61 6.92 -14.29
N SER A 143 19.79 7.50 -14.06
CA SER A 143 20.98 7.26 -14.88
C SER A 143 21.40 5.79 -14.84
N THR A 144 22.25 5.38 -15.79
CA THR A 144 22.82 4.04 -15.83
C THR A 144 23.57 3.72 -14.54
N THR A 145 23.49 2.47 -14.06
CA THR A 145 24.19 1.99 -12.86
C THR A 145 23.93 2.83 -11.60
N THR A 146 22.78 3.50 -11.55
CA THR A 146 22.36 4.31 -10.40
C THR A 146 20.98 3.89 -9.91
N PHE A 147 20.67 4.31 -8.70
CA PHE A 147 19.31 4.32 -8.19
C PHE A 147 18.81 5.75 -7.97
N ARG A 148 17.49 5.90 -7.97
CA ARG A 148 16.81 7.10 -7.51
C ARG A 148 15.74 6.72 -6.50
N ASP A 149 15.71 7.46 -5.40
CA ASP A 149 14.68 7.37 -4.38
C ASP A 149 13.59 8.40 -4.64
N PHE A 150 12.36 7.92 -4.52
CA PHE A 150 11.16 8.71 -4.60
C PHE A 150 10.31 8.51 -3.35
N VAL A 151 9.60 9.55 -2.95
CA VAL A 151 8.47 9.45 -2.03
C VAL A 151 7.21 9.47 -2.88
N VAL A 152 6.38 8.45 -2.71
CA VAL A 152 5.04 8.38 -3.29
C VAL A 152 4.06 8.86 -2.22
N THR A 153 3.13 9.74 -2.58
CA THR A 153 2.09 10.23 -1.68
C THR A 153 0.74 10.22 -2.38
N ILE A 154 -0.27 9.59 -1.79
CA ILE A 154 -1.65 9.70 -2.31
C ILE A 154 -2.27 10.98 -1.74
N THR A 155 -2.60 11.92 -2.62
CA THR A 155 -3.07 13.26 -2.22
C THR A 155 -4.60 13.38 -2.26
N SER A 156 -5.28 12.55 -3.05
CA SER A 156 -6.73 12.39 -3.04
C SER A 156 -7.12 11.00 -3.55
N ALA A 157 -8.41 10.68 -3.56
CA ALA A 157 -8.93 9.42 -4.09
C ALA A 157 -8.59 9.17 -5.59
N THR A 158 -8.19 10.21 -6.32
CA THR A 158 -7.86 10.12 -7.76
C THR A 158 -6.49 10.69 -8.10
N THR A 159 -5.74 11.22 -7.12
CA THR A 159 -4.45 11.87 -7.36
C THR A 159 -3.35 11.41 -6.42
N ALA A 160 -2.12 11.36 -6.93
CA ALA A 160 -0.92 11.04 -6.18
C ALA A 160 0.26 11.90 -6.67
N SER A 161 1.28 12.05 -5.84
CA SER A 161 2.54 12.68 -6.21
C SER A 161 3.69 11.69 -6.16
N LEU A 162 4.66 11.91 -7.05
CA LEU A 162 5.95 11.24 -7.03
C LEU A 162 7.03 12.32 -6.90
N GLN A 163 7.72 12.34 -5.77
CA GLN A 163 8.76 13.32 -5.47
C GLN A 163 10.12 12.65 -5.41
N ALA A 164 11.08 13.08 -6.23
CA ALA A 164 12.45 12.62 -6.12
C ALA A 164 13.10 13.19 -4.85
N VAL A 165 13.73 12.33 -4.05
CA VAL A 165 14.33 12.71 -2.75
C VAL A 165 15.80 12.33 -2.61
N GLY A 166 16.32 11.45 -3.47
CA GLY A 166 17.72 11.02 -3.41
C GLY A 166 18.16 10.26 -4.64
N SER A 167 19.47 10.10 -4.80
CA SER A 167 20.08 9.24 -5.82
C SER A 167 21.46 8.77 -5.36
N GLY A 168 21.90 7.64 -5.88
CA GLY A 168 23.23 7.09 -5.59
C GLY A 168 23.65 6.01 -6.58
N ASN A 169 24.86 5.50 -6.40
CA ASN A 169 25.38 4.40 -7.20
C ASN A 169 24.68 3.10 -6.80
N ALA A 170 24.25 2.31 -7.79
CA ALA A 170 23.56 1.05 -7.59
C ALA A 170 24.52 -0.10 -7.24
#